data_AF-D8RLC8-F1
#
_entry.id   AF-D8RLC8-F1
#
_cell.length_a   1.000
_cell.length_b   1.000
_cell.length_c   1.000
_cell.angle_alpha   90.00
_cell.angle_beta   90.00
_cell.angle_gamma   90.00
#
_symmetry.space_group_name_H-M   'P 1'
#
loop_
_entity.id
_entity.type
_entity.pdbx_description
1 polymer ?
#
loop_
_entity_poly.entity_id
_entity_poly.type
_entity_poly.pdbx_seq_one_letter_code
_entity_poly.pdbx_strand_id
1 'polypeptide(L)'
;CVRVIDNFSSGSRGAECVILSSHSFFMIFFFKALPCKGSMQPFCRSLPANPIQECLEPAVLQKKLLKLEFTTLFEYLQVRNIVGAAMKPVGRHAMFYFAAAVSDFYVPWNSMMEHKIQSDDGSMTMQLAPVPKMLGLLRKHWAPEAFCVSFKLETDVDILLKKVRSSLCKYGMHAVVGNELDTRKNRVVIVTRKVEMVLEK
;
A
#
# COMPACT_ATOMS: atom_id res chain seq x y z
N CYS A 1 -11.49 14.67 14.00
CA CYS A 1 -10.37 15.21 13.20
C CYS A 1 -10.94 16.07 12.08
N VAL A 2 -10.42 17.28 11.87
CA VAL A 2 -10.97 18.26 10.90
C VAL A 2 -10.09 18.46 9.66
N ARG A 3 -8.81 18.07 9.74
CA ARG A 3 -7.84 18.12 8.64
C ARG A 3 -6.88 16.94 8.78
N VAL A 4 -6.52 16.32 7.67
CA VAL A 4 -5.58 15.19 7.64
C VAL A 4 -4.55 15.40 6.53
N ILE A 5 -3.34 14.86 6.73
CA ILE A 5 -2.37 14.69 5.65
C ILE A 5 -2.70 13.36 4.99
N ASP A 6 -2.80 13.36 3.67
CA ASP A 6 -3.09 12.14 2.92
C ASP A 6 -2.09 11.92 1.78
N ASN A 7 -1.76 10.65 1.56
CA ASN A 7 -0.93 10.24 0.44
C ASN A 7 -1.85 9.81 -0.70
N PHE A 8 -1.76 10.50 -1.83
CA PHE A 8 -2.62 10.21 -2.97
C PHE A 8 -2.35 8.82 -3.56
N SER A 9 -3.39 7.99 -3.63
CA SER A 9 -3.42 6.75 -4.40
C SER A 9 -4.86 6.41 -4.78
N SER A 10 -5.09 6.07 -6.05
CA SER A 10 -6.42 5.63 -6.49
C SER A 10 -6.76 4.20 -6.10
N GLY A 11 -5.76 3.39 -5.72
CA GLY A 11 -5.93 1.95 -5.45
C GLY A 11 -5.95 1.05 -6.69
N SER A 12 -5.93 1.62 -7.91
CA SER A 12 -6.01 0.89 -9.19
C SER A 12 -5.10 -0.33 -9.29
N ARG A 13 -3.79 -0.16 -9.08
CA ARG A 13 -2.81 -1.27 -9.14
C ARG A 13 -3.14 -2.41 -8.18
N GLY A 14 -3.57 -2.07 -6.97
CA GLY A 14 -3.96 -3.06 -5.97
C GLY A 14 -5.19 -3.83 -6.42
N ALA A 15 -6.22 -3.12 -6.88
CA ALA A 15 -7.46 -3.73 -7.36
C ALA A 15 -7.25 -4.63 -8.58
N GLU A 16 -6.52 -4.16 -9.60
CA GLU A 16 -6.21 -4.93 -10.81
C GLU A 16 -5.39 -6.19 -10.48
N CYS A 17 -4.41 -6.09 -9.58
CA CYS A 17 -3.61 -7.25 -9.17
C CYS A 17 -4.47 -8.35 -8.55
N VAL A 18 -5.49 -7.99 -7.77
CA VAL A 18 -6.43 -8.97 -7.18
C VAL A 18 -7.25 -9.65 -8.26
N ILE A 19 -7.77 -8.89 -9.23
CA ILE A 19 -8.58 -9.43 -10.34
C ILE A 19 -7.75 -10.45 -11.15
N LEU A 20 -6.50 -10.11 -11.48
CA LEU A 20 -5.64 -11.00 -12.26
C LEU A 20 -5.24 -12.27 -11.49
N SER A 21 -5.14 -12.19 -10.17
CA SER A 21 -4.59 -13.29 -9.33
C SER A 21 -5.66 -14.15 -8.65
N SER A 22 -6.93 -13.75 -8.70
CA SER A 22 -8.03 -14.38 -7.93
C SER A 22 -8.32 -15.83 -8.32
N HIS A 23 -7.89 -16.26 -9.51
CA HIS A 23 -8.06 -17.64 -9.96
C HIS A 23 -7.08 -18.60 -9.27
N SER A 24 -5.90 -18.11 -8.87
CA SER A 24 -4.80 -18.93 -8.36
C SER A 24 -4.56 -18.79 -6.86
N PHE A 25 -4.98 -17.68 -6.26
CA PHE A 25 -4.64 -17.34 -4.87
C PHE A 25 -5.89 -17.04 -4.03
N PHE A 26 -5.80 -17.34 -2.74
CA PHE A 26 -6.64 -16.68 -1.74
C PHE A 26 -6.09 -15.27 -1.52
N MET A 27 -6.96 -14.28 -1.60
CA MET A 27 -6.59 -12.88 -1.60
C MET A 27 -7.05 -12.20 -0.32
N ILE A 28 -6.13 -11.53 0.38
CA ILE A 28 -6.48 -10.56 1.42
C ILE A 28 -6.18 -9.17 0.84
N PHE A 29 -7.22 -8.37 0.62
CA PHE A 29 -7.12 -7.05 0.01
C PHE A 29 -7.30 -5.95 1.06
N PHE A 30 -6.23 -5.20 1.28
CA PHE A 30 -6.14 -4.13 2.27
C PHE A 30 -6.26 -2.81 1.52
N PHE A 31 -7.29 -2.03 1.77
CA PHE A 31 -7.53 -0.81 1.02
C PHE A 31 -7.95 0.36 1.89
N LYS A 32 -7.67 1.56 1.38
CA LYS A 32 -7.95 2.79 2.09
C LYS A 32 -9.44 3.13 1.96
N ALA A 33 -10.13 3.29 3.07
CA ALA A 33 -11.45 3.92 3.11
C ALA A 33 -11.26 5.43 2.90
N LEU A 34 -11.87 5.98 1.85
CA LEU A 34 -11.84 7.41 1.55
C LEU A 34 -13.24 7.99 1.73
N PRO A 35 -13.39 9.14 2.42
CA PRO A 35 -14.67 9.84 2.50
C PRO A 35 -15.18 10.18 1.09
N CYS A 36 -16.46 9.88 0.83
CA CYS A 36 -17.23 10.22 -0.38
C CYS A 36 -17.00 9.38 -1.67
N LYS A 37 -15.79 8.89 -1.97
CA LYS A 37 -15.55 8.11 -3.22
C LYS A 37 -14.94 6.71 -3.01
N GLY A 38 -14.49 6.39 -1.79
CA GLY A 38 -13.73 5.17 -1.54
C GLY A 38 -12.41 5.11 -2.33
N SER A 39 -11.69 3.99 -2.22
CA SER A 39 -10.60 3.66 -3.14
C SER A 39 -11.06 2.57 -4.11
N MET A 40 -10.34 2.40 -5.23
CA MET A 40 -10.67 1.32 -6.17
C MET A 40 -10.61 -0.03 -5.48
N GLN A 41 -11.70 -0.79 -5.63
CA GLN A 41 -11.78 -2.17 -5.15
C GLN A 41 -11.76 -3.15 -6.32
N PRO A 42 -11.30 -4.38 -6.10
CA PRO A 42 -11.39 -5.44 -7.09
C PRO A 42 -12.84 -5.58 -7.57
N PHE A 43 -13.00 -5.74 -8.88
CA PHE A 43 -14.28 -5.91 -9.58
C PHE A 43 -15.20 -4.67 -9.63
N CYS A 44 -14.80 -3.55 -9.02
CA CYS A 44 -15.45 -2.25 -9.21
C CYS A 44 -14.91 -1.58 -10.48
N ARG A 45 -15.81 -1.20 -11.40
CA ARG A 45 -15.44 -0.52 -12.67
C ARG A 45 -15.15 0.96 -12.46
N SER A 46 -15.62 1.53 -11.35
CA SER A 46 -15.47 2.93 -10.99
C SER A 46 -15.18 3.08 -9.49
N LEU A 47 -14.77 4.28 -9.05
CA LEU A 47 -14.71 4.58 -7.62
C LEU A 47 -16.13 4.43 -7.06
N PRO A 48 -16.37 3.57 -6.05
CA PRO A 48 -17.71 3.21 -5.64
C PRO A 48 -18.44 4.45 -5.09
N ALA A 49 -19.35 5.00 -5.89
CA ALA A 49 -20.28 6.04 -5.45
C ALA A 49 -21.39 5.45 -4.57
N ASN A 50 -21.64 4.13 -4.68
CA ASN A 50 -22.69 3.43 -3.94
C ASN A 50 -22.30 1.96 -3.67
N PRO A 51 -22.12 1.52 -2.41
CA PRO A 51 -21.51 0.23 -2.06
C PRO A 51 -22.38 -1.01 -2.35
N ILE A 52 -23.67 -0.87 -2.62
CA ILE A 52 -24.61 -2.01 -2.67
C ILE A 52 -24.80 -2.58 -4.10
N GLN A 53 -24.61 -1.79 -5.15
CA GLN A 53 -25.02 -2.18 -6.51
C GLN A 53 -23.90 -2.80 -7.36
N GLU A 54 -22.62 -2.56 -7.06
CA GLU A 54 -21.47 -3.21 -7.73
C GLU A 54 -21.05 -4.54 -7.06
N CYS A 55 -21.71 -4.97 -5.99
CA CYS A 55 -21.35 -6.13 -5.17
C CYS A 55 -22.00 -7.46 -5.57
N LEU A 56 -22.81 -7.52 -6.64
CA LEU A 56 -23.53 -8.76 -7.02
C LEU A 56 -22.72 -9.75 -7.88
N GLU A 57 -21.84 -9.31 -8.79
CA GLU A 57 -20.96 -10.19 -9.57
C GLU A 57 -19.87 -10.93 -8.72
N PRO A 58 -19.27 -10.31 -7.68
CA PRO A 58 -18.30 -10.96 -6.79
C PRO A 58 -18.84 -12.11 -5.93
N ALA A 59 -20.16 -12.31 -5.85
CA ALA A 59 -20.79 -13.31 -4.97
C ALA A 59 -20.32 -14.76 -5.27
N VAL A 60 -19.92 -15.04 -6.51
CA VAL A 60 -19.39 -16.35 -6.91
C VAL A 60 -17.91 -16.54 -6.51
N LEU A 61 -17.16 -15.46 -6.28
CA LEU A 61 -15.76 -15.46 -5.79
C LEU A 61 -15.63 -15.36 -4.26
N GLN A 62 -16.75 -15.19 -3.52
CA GLN A 62 -16.79 -14.86 -2.09
C GLN A 62 -16.08 -15.83 -1.13
N LYS A 63 -15.65 -17.02 -1.55
CA LYS A 63 -14.87 -17.94 -0.68
C LYS A 63 -13.35 -17.74 -0.74
N LYS A 64 -12.81 -16.89 -1.62
CA LYS A 64 -11.36 -16.70 -1.80
C LYS A 64 -10.86 -15.25 -1.63
N LEU A 65 -11.72 -14.30 -1.27
CA LEU A 65 -11.35 -12.89 -1.08
C LEU A 65 -11.80 -12.36 0.28
N LEU A 66 -10.85 -11.90 1.08
CA LEU A 66 -11.08 -11.15 2.31
C LEU A 66 -10.74 -9.67 2.08
N LYS A 67 -11.68 -8.78 2.34
CA LYS A 67 -11.52 -7.32 2.23
C LYS A 67 -11.30 -6.73 3.62
N LEU A 68 -10.24 -5.94 3.79
CA LEU A 68 -9.91 -5.23 5.04
C LEU A 68 -9.72 -3.74 4.77
N GLU A 69 -10.44 -2.92 5.50
CA GLU A 69 -10.40 -1.46 5.35
C GLU A 69 -9.49 -0.80 6.40
N PHE A 70 -8.84 0.29 6.01
CA PHE A 70 -8.13 1.18 6.92
C PHE A 70 -8.29 2.64 6.46
N THR A 71 -8.23 3.59 7.38
CA THR A 71 -8.30 5.02 7.10
C THR A 71 -7.00 5.71 7.47
N THR A 72 -6.49 5.40 8.67
CA THR A 72 -5.33 6.04 9.26
C THR A 72 -4.05 5.23 9.05
N LEU A 73 -2.89 5.89 9.19
CA LEU A 73 -1.60 5.20 9.21
C LEU A 73 -1.53 4.17 10.34
N PHE A 74 -2.08 4.49 11.51
CA PHE A 74 -2.03 3.59 12.68
C PHE A 74 -2.82 2.31 12.43
N GLU A 75 -4.04 2.41 11.91
CA GLU A 75 -4.83 1.26 11.49
C GLU A 75 -4.09 0.42 10.46
N TYR A 76 -3.52 1.06 9.42
CA TYR A 76 -2.73 0.35 8.41
C TYR A 76 -1.58 -0.46 9.04
N LEU A 77 -0.85 0.14 9.98
CA LEU A 77 0.27 -0.53 10.66
C LEU A 77 -0.20 -1.69 11.55
N GLN A 78 -1.32 -1.54 12.25
CA GLN A 78 -1.92 -2.58 13.10
C GLN A 78 -2.41 -3.76 12.27
N VAL A 79 -3.23 -3.51 11.24
CA VAL A 79 -3.76 -4.56 10.36
C VAL A 79 -2.61 -5.29 9.67
N ARG A 80 -1.58 -4.57 9.24
CA ARG A 80 -0.38 -5.16 8.65
C ARG A 80 0.38 -6.07 9.63
N ASN A 81 0.47 -5.70 10.91
CA ASN A 81 1.09 -6.56 11.93
C ASN A 81 0.26 -7.84 12.14
N ILE A 82 -1.05 -7.69 12.36
CA ILE A 82 -1.97 -8.81 12.60
C ILE A 82 -1.93 -9.82 11.45
N VAL A 83 -2.07 -9.35 10.20
CA VAL A 83 -2.01 -10.25 9.05
C VAL A 83 -0.61 -10.77 8.80
N GLY A 84 0.43 -9.95 9.02
CA GLY A 84 1.82 -10.40 9.00
C GLY A 84 2.04 -11.63 9.88
N ALA A 85 1.63 -11.54 11.15
CA ALA A 85 1.74 -12.63 12.11
C ALA A 85 0.86 -13.84 11.73
N ALA A 86 -0.37 -13.60 11.25
CA ALA A 86 -1.27 -14.66 10.81
C ALA A 86 -0.75 -15.43 9.58
N MET A 87 0.05 -14.79 8.72
CA MET A 87 0.65 -15.43 7.54
C MET A 87 1.94 -16.20 7.86
N LYS A 88 2.46 -16.12 9.09
CA LYS A 88 3.69 -16.82 9.48
C LYS A 88 3.63 -18.34 9.22
N PRO A 89 2.55 -19.07 9.58
CA PRO A 89 2.46 -20.51 9.34
C PRO A 89 2.32 -20.89 7.85
N VAL A 90 1.85 -19.96 7.01
CA VAL A 90 1.73 -20.18 5.56
C VAL A 90 3.12 -20.20 4.89
N GLY A 91 4.09 -19.48 5.49
CA GLY A 91 5.49 -19.50 5.12
C GLY A 91 5.71 -19.09 3.66
N ARG A 92 6.49 -19.89 2.93
CA ARG A 92 6.84 -19.65 1.51
C ARG A 92 5.66 -19.58 0.55
N HIS A 93 4.48 -20.03 0.96
CA HIS A 93 3.26 -19.98 0.15
C HIS A 93 2.51 -18.65 0.30
N ALA A 94 2.92 -17.79 1.24
CA ALA A 94 2.36 -16.45 1.40
C ALA A 94 3.08 -15.45 0.51
N MET A 95 2.33 -14.48 -0.04
CA MET A 95 2.87 -13.35 -0.77
C MET A 95 2.33 -12.04 -0.18
N PHE A 96 3.22 -11.06 0.02
CA PHE A 96 2.87 -9.69 0.34
C PHE A 96 3.18 -8.76 -0.83
N TYR A 97 2.17 -7.99 -1.25
CA TYR A 97 2.25 -7.06 -2.37
C TYR A 97 1.96 -5.63 -1.88
N PHE A 98 3.01 -4.84 -1.59
CA PHE A 98 2.90 -3.54 -0.91
C PHE A 98 2.62 -2.37 -1.88
N ALA A 99 1.44 -2.35 -2.50
CA ALA A 99 1.03 -1.29 -3.43
C ALA A 99 0.38 -0.06 -2.75
N ALA A 100 0.18 -0.09 -1.43
CA ALA A 100 -0.39 1.03 -0.69
C ALA A 100 0.59 2.23 -0.64
N ALA A 101 0.06 3.44 -0.84
CA ALA A 101 0.80 4.68 -0.60
C ALA A 101 0.73 5.02 0.89
N VAL A 102 1.74 4.58 1.64
CA VAL A 102 1.83 4.79 3.09
C VAL A 102 2.56 6.09 3.37
N SER A 103 2.06 6.89 4.31
CA SER A 103 2.73 8.13 4.73
C SER A 103 4.11 7.84 5.31
N ASP A 104 5.11 8.63 4.89
CA ASP A 104 6.48 8.56 5.43
C ASP A 104 6.64 9.34 6.74
N PHE A 105 5.68 10.21 7.05
CA PHE A 105 5.66 11.05 8.22
C PHE A 105 4.28 11.03 8.90
N TYR A 106 4.23 11.31 10.20
CA TYR A 106 3.00 11.36 11.00
C TYR A 106 3.11 12.41 12.11
N VAL A 107 1.96 12.76 12.71
CA VAL A 107 1.91 13.60 13.91
C VAL A 107 1.90 12.69 15.14
N PRO A 108 2.91 12.74 16.02
CA PRO A 108 2.91 12.01 17.28
C PRO A 108 1.71 12.35 18.17
N TRP A 109 1.15 11.35 18.85
CA TRP A 109 -0.06 11.52 19.67
C TRP A 109 0.09 12.59 20.75
N ASN A 110 1.25 12.63 21.42
CA ASN A 110 1.59 13.63 22.43
C ASN A 110 1.73 15.06 21.88
N SER A 111 1.81 15.24 20.56
CA SER A 111 1.86 16.54 19.88
C SER A 111 0.58 16.86 19.09
N MET A 112 -0.41 15.96 19.11
CA MET A 112 -1.66 16.14 18.38
C MET A 112 -2.59 17.08 19.15
N MET A 113 -3.01 18.16 18.50
CA MET A 113 -3.95 19.12 19.08
C MET A 113 -5.36 18.52 19.16
N GLU A 114 -6.03 18.67 20.30
CA GLU A 114 -7.41 18.18 20.51
C GLU A 114 -8.44 19.00 19.71
N HIS A 115 -8.16 20.28 19.54
CA HIS A 115 -9.07 21.22 18.89
C HIS A 115 -8.61 21.60 17.48
N LYS A 116 -9.58 22.10 16.68
CA LYS A 116 -9.32 22.61 15.33
C LYS A 116 -8.26 23.72 15.39
N ILE A 117 -7.21 23.56 14.59
CA ILE A 117 -6.22 24.61 14.35
C ILE A 117 -6.92 25.82 13.72
N GLN A 118 -6.88 26.96 14.40
CA GLN A 118 -7.47 28.22 13.93
C GLN A 118 -6.58 28.88 12.88
N SER A 119 -7.21 29.63 11.97
CA SER A 119 -6.55 30.27 10.82
C SER A 119 -6.14 31.73 11.06
N ASP A 120 -6.46 32.26 12.24
CA ASP A 120 -6.51 33.70 12.45
C ASP A 120 -5.12 34.31 12.78
N ASP A 121 -4.14 33.46 13.14
CA ASP A 121 -2.77 33.84 13.54
C ASP A 121 -1.74 33.84 12.39
N GLY A 122 -2.17 33.84 11.13
CA GLY A 122 -1.25 33.88 9.98
C GLY A 122 -0.64 32.53 9.61
N SER A 123 0.68 32.40 9.59
CA SER A 123 1.38 31.19 9.06
C SER A 123 1.36 30.01 10.03
N MET A 124 1.02 28.82 9.53
CA MET A 124 1.02 27.57 10.31
C MET A 124 2.30 26.76 10.05
N THR A 125 3.00 26.35 11.11
CA THR A 125 4.10 25.37 11.04
C THR A 125 3.66 24.06 11.65
N MET A 126 3.87 22.95 10.93
CA MET A 126 3.53 21.60 11.41
C MET A 126 4.79 20.75 11.52
N GLN A 127 5.05 20.21 12.70
CA GLN A 127 6.16 19.27 12.93
C GLN A 127 5.67 17.85 12.74
N LEU A 128 6.39 17.07 11.94
CA LEU A 128 6.08 15.67 11.67
C LEU A 128 7.24 14.77 12.06
N ALA A 129 6.92 13.62 12.64
CA ALA A 129 7.88 12.58 12.95
C ALA A 129 7.96 11.58 11.78
N PRO A 130 9.14 11.02 11.48
CA PRO A 130 9.28 9.98 10.48
C PRO A 130 8.62 8.68 10.95
N VAL A 131 7.91 8.00 10.04
CA VAL A 131 7.31 6.70 10.32
C VAL A 131 8.42 5.65 10.43
N PRO A 132 8.43 4.82 11.49
CA PRO A 132 9.39 3.74 11.64
C PRO A 132 9.40 2.84 10.41
N LYS A 133 10.56 2.32 10.02
CA LYS A 133 10.69 1.49 8.80
C LYS A 133 10.17 0.07 9.02
N MET A 134 8.84 -0.06 9.01
CA MET A 134 8.12 -1.29 9.34
C MET A 134 8.29 -2.42 8.30
N LEU A 135 8.76 -2.13 7.09
CA LEU A 135 9.03 -3.15 6.05
C LEU A 135 10.01 -4.23 6.53
N GLY A 136 11.07 -3.83 7.24
CA GLY A 136 12.04 -4.78 7.78
C GLY A 136 11.46 -5.70 8.86
N LEU A 137 10.55 -5.20 9.71
CA LEU A 137 9.95 -6.00 10.79
C LEU A 137 9.14 -7.18 10.27
N LEU A 138 8.40 -6.98 9.18
CA LEU A 138 7.66 -8.06 8.55
C LEU A 138 8.59 -9.18 8.08
N ARG A 139 9.67 -8.83 7.37
CA ARG A 139 10.65 -9.79 6.84
C ARG A 139 11.50 -10.48 7.90
N LYS A 140 11.65 -9.88 9.07
CA LYS A 140 12.47 -10.43 10.16
C LYS A 140 11.65 -11.21 11.18
N HIS A 141 10.42 -10.78 11.47
CA HIS A 141 9.68 -11.27 12.63
C HIS A 141 8.27 -11.78 12.30
N TRP A 142 7.51 -11.05 11.49
CA TRP A 142 6.09 -11.36 11.28
C TRP A 142 5.87 -12.47 10.24
N ALA A 143 6.48 -12.34 9.06
CA ALA A 143 6.35 -13.31 7.96
C ALA A 143 7.69 -13.46 7.21
N PRO A 144 8.70 -14.09 7.81
CA PRO A 144 10.07 -14.08 7.28
C PRO A 144 10.25 -14.87 5.98
N GLU A 145 9.49 -15.94 5.79
CA GLU A 145 9.54 -16.78 4.59
C GLU A 145 8.62 -16.31 3.45
N ALA A 146 7.73 -15.35 3.72
CA ALA A 146 6.75 -14.91 2.74
C ALA A 146 7.41 -14.15 1.58
N PHE A 147 6.87 -14.34 0.38
CA PHE A 147 7.36 -13.65 -0.80
C PHE A 147 6.95 -12.17 -0.76
N CYS A 148 7.91 -11.24 -0.69
CA CYS A 148 7.60 -9.82 -0.53
C CYS A 148 7.95 -8.99 -1.77
N VAL A 149 6.96 -8.28 -2.29
CA VAL A 149 7.05 -7.32 -3.39
C VAL A 149 6.71 -5.93 -2.87
N SER A 150 7.55 -4.94 -3.17
CA SER A 150 7.29 -3.54 -2.80
C SER A 150 7.30 -2.61 -4.00
N PHE A 151 6.66 -1.45 -3.84
CA PHE A 151 6.54 -0.45 -4.89
C PHE A 151 7.34 0.81 -4.55
N LYS A 152 7.91 1.43 -5.58
CA LYS A 152 8.55 2.73 -5.53
C LYS A 152 8.05 3.60 -6.65
N LEU A 153 7.71 4.84 -6.32
CA LEU A 153 7.25 5.85 -7.25
C LEU A 153 8.14 7.07 -7.07
N GLU A 154 8.77 7.51 -8.14
CA GLU A 154 9.61 8.71 -8.14
C GLU A 154 9.37 9.49 -9.43
N THR A 155 9.84 10.73 -9.48
CA THR A 155 9.82 11.56 -10.69
C THR A 155 11.12 11.50 -11.47
N ASP A 156 12.18 10.99 -10.86
CA ASP A 156 13.53 10.91 -11.44
C ASP A 156 13.99 9.44 -11.47
N VAL A 157 14.48 9.00 -12.62
CA VAL A 157 14.85 7.60 -12.88
C VAL A 157 16.07 7.16 -12.07
N ASP A 158 17.06 8.02 -11.89
CA ASP A 158 18.28 7.67 -11.15
C ASP A 158 17.97 7.53 -9.65
N ILE A 159 17.14 8.44 -9.12
CA ILE A 159 16.62 8.35 -7.76
C ILE A 159 15.75 7.09 -7.59
N LEU A 160 14.91 6.79 -8.59
CA LEU A 160 14.09 5.59 -8.60
C LEU A 160 14.94 4.33 -8.47
N LEU A 161 15.93 4.14 -9.36
CA LEU A 161 16.80 2.97 -9.35
C LEU A 161 17.57 2.84 -8.05
N LYS A 162 18.08 3.96 -7.51
CA LYS A 162 18.76 3.98 -6.21
C LYS A 162 17.84 3.53 -5.07
N LYS A 163 16.60 4.05 -5.02
CA LYS A 163 15.60 3.66 -3.99
C LYS A 163 15.12 2.23 -4.15
N VAL A 164 14.97 1.76 -5.38
CA VAL A 164 14.59 0.38 -5.71
C VAL A 164 15.65 -0.60 -5.22
N ARG A 165 16.93 -0.38 -5.59
CA ARG A 165 18.07 -1.19 -5.11
C ARG A 165 18.24 -1.11 -3.60
N SER A 166 18.08 0.08 -3.01
CA SER A 166 18.11 0.25 -1.55
C SER A 166 17.01 -0.58 -0.86
N SER A 167 15.79 -0.61 -1.40
CA SER A 167 14.67 -1.38 -0.83
C SER A 167 14.93 -2.89 -0.85
N LEU A 168 15.53 -3.41 -1.94
CA LEU A 168 15.95 -4.82 -2.04
C LEU A 168 16.94 -5.20 -0.94
N CYS A 169 18.02 -4.43 -0.80
CA CYS A 169 19.09 -4.74 0.15
C CYS A 169 18.68 -4.46 1.60
N LYS A 170 18.12 -3.28 1.87
CA LYS A 170 17.83 -2.80 3.24
C LYS A 170 16.70 -3.57 3.91
N TYR A 171 15.65 -3.90 3.16
CA TYR A 171 14.47 -4.58 3.71
C TYR A 171 14.39 -6.05 3.33
N GLY A 172 15.33 -6.55 2.51
CA GLY A 172 15.33 -7.94 2.07
C GLY A 172 14.16 -8.28 1.14
N MET A 173 13.67 -7.33 0.35
CA MET A 173 12.59 -7.59 -0.61
C MET A 173 13.03 -8.61 -1.67
N HIS A 174 12.10 -9.40 -2.18
CA HIS A 174 12.40 -10.36 -3.25
C HIS A 174 12.27 -9.71 -4.63
N ALA A 175 11.30 -8.81 -4.78
CA ALA A 175 11.14 -7.97 -5.95
C ALA A 175 10.73 -6.55 -5.53
N VAL A 176 11.17 -5.57 -6.30
CA VAL A 176 10.76 -4.17 -6.15
C VAL A 176 10.34 -3.65 -7.51
N VAL A 177 9.12 -3.13 -7.58
CA VAL A 177 8.56 -2.53 -8.79
C VAL A 177 8.71 -1.02 -8.69
N GLY A 178 9.52 -0.46 -9.57
CA GLY A 178 9.72 0.97 -9.74
C GLY A 178 8.83 1.53 -10.84
N ASN A 179 8.22 2.67 -10.56
CA ASN A 179 7.51 3.48 -11.54
C ASN A 179 8.04 4.91 -11.49
N GLU A 180 8.32 5.46 -12.67
CA GLU A 180 8.45 6.90 -12.83
C GLU A 180 7.03 7.50 -12.98
N LEU A 181 6.78 8.65 -12.37
CA LEU A 181 5.43 9.23 -12.25
C LEU A 181 4.75 9.45 -13.61
N ASP A 182 5.50 9.96 -14.60
CA ASP A 182 4.96 10.35 -15.91
C ASP A 182 4.69 9.13 -16.79
N THR A 183 5.56 8.12 -16.73
CA THR A 183 5.46 6.89 -17.53
C THR A 183 4.75 5.75 -16.80
N ARG A 184 4.21 5.99 -15.60
CA ARG A 184 3.68 4.95 -14.69
C ARG A 184 2.64 4.01 -15.30
N LYS A 185 1.87 4.45 -16.31
CA LYS A 185 0.84 3.63 -16.98
C LYS A 185 1.39 2.72 -18.07
N ASN A 186 2.54 3.07 -18.63
CA ASN A 186 3.09 2.45 -19.83
C ASN A 186 4.38 1.69 -19.54
N ARG A 187 5.10 2.05 -18.47
CA ARG A 187 6.42 1.51 -18.15
C ARG A 187 6.56 1.18 -16.67
N VAL A 188 7.11 0.01 -16.38
CA VAL A 188 7.51 -0.44 -15.04
C VAL A 188 8.93 -1.01 -15.09
N VAL A 189 9.71 -0.73 -14.06
CA VAL A 189 11.01 -1.39 -13.85
C VAL A 189 10.83 -2.41 -12.72
N ILE A 190 11.17 -3.66 -12.95
CA ILE A 190 11.12 -4.72 -11.94
C ILE A 190 12.55 -5.13 -11.64
N VAL A 191 12.93 -5.00 -10.37
CA VAL A 191 14.28 -5.35 -9.91
C VAL A 191 14.17 -6.45 -8.88
N THR A 192 14.94 -7.51 -9.09
CA THR A 192 15.14 -8.64 -8.17
C THR A 192 16.63 -8.74 -7.85
N ARG A 193 17.03 -9.70 -7.01
CA ARG A 193 18.46 -9.93 -6.72
C ARG A 193 19.26 -10.44 -7.93
N LYS A 194 18.59 -11.02 -8.93
CA LYS A 194 19.25 -11.67 -10.08
C LYS A 194 19.06 -10.92 -11.38
N VAL A 195 17.93 -10.23 -11.52
CA VAL A 195 17.48 -9.65 -12.79
C VAL A 195 16.91 -8.27 -12.53
N GLU A 196 17.28 -7.35 -13.39
CA GLU A 196 16.64 -6.05 -13.60
C GLU A 196 15.97 -6.11 -14.98
N MET A 197 14.66 -5.83 -15.03
CA MET A 197 13.88 -5.88 -16.27
C MET A 197 12.99 -4.65 -16.38
N VAL A 198 12.79 -4.19 -17.61
CA VAL A 198 11.86 -3.10 -17.93
C VAL A 198 10.73 -3.71 -18.73
N LEU A 199 9.49 -3.46 -18.32
CA LEU A 199 8.31 -3.84 -19.08
C LEU A 199 7.62 -2.58 -19.58
N GLU A 200 7.33 -2.58 -20.87
CA GLU A 200 6.64 -1.52 -21.58
C GLU A 200 5.40 -2.09 -22.26
N LYS A 201 4.32 -1.32 -22.28
CA LYS A 201 3.06 -1.66 -22.97
C LYS A 201 3.09 -1.28 -24.44
#